data_AF-A0A9X0YUN4-F1
#
_entry.id   AF-A0A9X0YUN4-F1
#
_cell.length_a   1.000
_cell.length_b   1.000
_cell.length_c   1.000
_cell.angle_alpha   90.00
_cell.angle_beta   90.00
_cell.angle_gamma   90.00
#
_symmetry.space_group_name_H-M   'P 1'
#
loop_
_entity.id
_entity.type
_entity.pdbx_description
1 polymer ?
#
loop_
_entity_poly.entity_id
_entity_poly.type
_entity_poly.pdbx_seq_one_letter_code
_entity_poly.pdbx_strand_id
1 'polypeptide(L)' 'MDNRRQLELRIEQLRVKMYHAFESNLNYDKVIEISQELDILLNKLENLEKVDRT' A
#
# COMPACT_ATOMS: atom_id res chain seq x y z
N MET A 1 16.65 -4.50 -6.45
CA MET A 1 15.66 -5.19 -7.29
C MET A 1 14.64 -5.97 -6.46
N ASP A 2 15.04 -6.83 -5.51
CA ASP A 2 14.08 -7.59 -4.68
C ASP A 2 13.22 -6.73 -3.73
N ASN A 3 13.79 -5.72 -3.08
CA ASN A 3 13.04 -4.85 -2.16
C ASN A 3 11.91 -4.07 -2.84
N ARG A 4 12.12 -3.62 -4.09
CA ARG A 4 11.09 -2.88 -4.85
C ARG A 4 9.91 -3.79 -5.18
N ARG A 5 10.19 -4.97 -5.73
CA ARG A 5 9.16 -5.94 -6.11
C ARG A 5 8.37 -6.43 -4.90
N GLN A 6 9.03 -6.62 -3.76
CA GLN A 6 8.37 -6.96 -2.49
C GLN A 6 7.45 -5.83 -2.01
N LEU A 7 7.87 -4.59 -2.16
CA LEU A 7 7.07 -3.41 -1.79
C LEU A 7 5.82 -3.30 -2.69
N GLU A 8 5.98 -3.46 -4.00
CA GLU A 8 4.88 -3.46 -4.98
C GLU A 8 3.87 -4.58 -4.70
N LEU A 9 4.36 -5.80 -4.42
CA LEU A 9 3.50 -6.92 -4.02
C LEU A 9 2.71 -6.61 -2.74
N ARG A 10 3.36 -5.99 -1.75
CA ARG A 10 2.71 -5.64 -0.49
C ARG A 10 1.64 -4.56 -0.67
N ILE A 11 1.91 -3.56 -1.51
CA ILE A 11 0.93 -2.52 -1.88
C ILE A 11 -0.30 -3.17 -2.52
N GLU A 12 -0.10 -4.08 -3.46
CA GLU A 12 -1.22 -4.75 -4.13
C GLU A 12 -2.05 -5.61 -3.17
N GLN A 13 -1.40 -6.35 -2.26
CA GLN A 13 -2.09 -7.09 -1.21
C GLN A 13 -2.94 -6.20 -0.32
N LEU A 14 -2.46 -5.00 0.03
CA LEU A 14 -3.21 -4.06 0.87
C LEU A 14 -4.36 -3.40 0.10
N ARG A 15 -4.21 -3.11 -1.20
CA ARG A 15 -5.30 -2.62 -2.05
C ARG A 15 -6.47 -3.60 -2.08
N VAL A 16 -6.19 -4.88 -2.27
CA VAL A 16 -7.21 -5.95 -2.24
C VAL A 16 -7.88 -6.02 -0.87
N LYS A 17 -7.11 -5.95 0.22
CA LYS A 17 -7.68 -5.92 1.58
C LYS A 17 -8.55 -4.70 1.84
N MET A 18 -8.14 -3.52 1.36
CA MET A 18 -8.91 -2.28 1.49
C MET A 18 -10.24 -2.39 0.75
N TYR A 19 -10.21 -2.93 -0.48
CA TYR A 19 -11.41 -3.17 -1.27
C TYR A 19 -12.38 -4.10 -0.55
N HIS A 20 -11.93 -5.24 -0.04
CA HIS A 20 -12.78 -6.14 0.73
C HIS A 20 -13.31 -5.52 2.03
N ALA A 21 -12.51 -4.71 2.72
CA ALA A 21 -12.95 -4.00 3.93
C ALA A 21 -14.03 -2.95 3.61
N PHE A 22 -13.90 -2.26 2.49
CA PHE A 22 -14.88 -1.30 1.99
C PHE A 22 -16.19 -1.99 1.58
N GLU A 23 -16.13 -3.04 0.77
CA GLU A 23 -17.29 -3.83 0.33
C GLU A 23 -18.05 -4.46 1.50
N SER A 24 -17.36 -4.76 2.60
CA SER A 24 -17.99 -5.31 3.81
C SER A 24 -18.88 -4.30 4.56
N ASN A 25 -18.96 -3.02 4.15
CA ASN A 25 -19.84 -1.94 4.63
C ASN A 25 -19.88 -1.68 6.16
N LEU A 26 -19.10 -2.40 6.97
CA LEU A 26 -19.19 -2.42 8.43
C LEU A 26 -17.87 -2.12 9.13
N ASN A 27 -16.80 -1.88 8.37
CA ASN A 27 -15.47 -1.70 8.95
C ASN A 27 -14.70 -0.53 8.35
N TYR A 28 -15.31 0.65 8.46
CA TYR A 28 -14.69 1.90 8.00
C TYR A 28 -13.36 2.18 8.70
N ASP A 29 -13.26 1.89 10.00
CA ASP A 29 -12.01 2.00 10.75
C ASP A 29 -10.91 1.13 10.12
N LYS A 30 -11.25 -0.08 9.68
CA LYS A 30 -10.29 -0.93 8.99
C LYS A 30 -9.88 -0.41 7.62
N VAL A 31 -10.79 0.24 6.89
CA VAL A 31 -10.46 0.93 5.63
C VAL A 31 -9.46 2.06 5.89
N ILE A 32 -9.66 2.85 6.96
CA ILE A 32 -8.75 3.92 7.35
C ILE A 32 -7.38 3.38 7.79
N GLU A 33 -7.33 2.31 8.57
CA GLU A 33 -6.06 1.67 8.94
C GLU A 33 -5.27 1.21 7.70
N ILE A 34 -5.96 0.56 6.75
CA ILE A 34 -5.32 0.04 5.53
C ILE A 34 -4.87 1.19 4.63
N SER A 35 -5.64 2.28 4.52
CA SER A 35 -5.24 3.44 3.71
C SER A 35 -3.98 4.13 4.25
N GLN A 36 -3.84 4.23 5.58
CA GLN A 36 -2.63 4.75 6.21
C GLN A 36 -1.40 3.85 5.96
N GLU A 37 -1.57 2.52 6.03
CA GLU A 37 -0.48 1.58 5.71
C GLU A 37 -0.09 1.68 4.22
N LEU A 38 -1.06 1.85 3.33
CA LEU A 38 -0.83 2.07 1.90
C LEU A 38 -0.04 3.34 1.62
N ASP A 39 -0.40 4.47 2.24
CA ASP A 39 0.32 5.74 2.07
C ASP A 39 1.79 5.63 2.45
N ILE A 40 2.09 4.96 3.57
CA ILE A 40 3.48 4.73 4.02
C ILE A 40 4.25 3.94 2.96
N LEU A 41 3.66 2.90 2.39
CA LEU A 41 4.34 2.06 1.39
C LEU A 41 4.49 2.76 0.04
N LEU A 42 3.49 3.53 -0.38
CA LEU A 42 3.56 4.34 -1.61
C LEU A 42 4.66 5.41 -1.49
N ASN A 43 4.76 6.09 -0.35
CA ASN A 43 5.84 7.05 -0.11
C ASN A 43 7.22 6.37 -0.11
N LYS A 44 7.34 5.15 0.43
CA LYS A 44 8.59 4.37 0.36
C LYS A 44 8.94 4.00 -1.08
N LEU A 45 7.94 3.64 -1.89
CA LEU A 45 8.15 3.30 -3.30
C LEU A 45 8.61 4.54 -4.08
N GLU A 46 7.95 5.67 -3.89
CA GLU A 46 8.30 6.92 -4.54
C GLU A 46 9.73 7.36 -4.21
N ASN A 47 10.14 7.24 -2.93
CA ASN A 47 11.51 7.55 -2.53
C ASN A 47 12.55 6.62 -3.18
N LEU A 48 12.25 5.33 -3.30
CA LEU A 48 13.11 4.39 -4.02
C LEU A 48 13.22 4.75 -5.50
N GLU A 49 12.12 5.13 -6.15
CA GLU A 49 12.13 5.56 -7.55
C GLU A 49 12.86 6.87 -7.79
N LYS A 50 12.85 7.79 -6.81
CA LYS A 50 13.63 9.03 -6.88
C LYS A 50 15.12 8.76 -6.78
N VAL A 51 15.55 7.87 -5.88
CA VAL A 51 16.97 7.48 -5.71
C VAL A 51 17.50 6.76 -6.96
N ASP A 52 16.68 5.95 -7.63
CA ASP A 52 17.07 5.22 -8.85
C ASP A 52 17.25 6.14 -10.08
N ARG A 53 16.79 7.41 -10.00
CA ARG A 53 16.85 8.41 -11.08
C ARG A 53 17.97 9.45 -10.91
N THR A 54 18.69 9.44 -9.79
CA THR A 54 19.82 10.33 -9.45
C THR A 54 21.14 9.59 -9.46
#